data_AF-A0AA36F166-F1
#
_entry.id   AF-A0AA36F166-F1
#
_cell.length_a   1.000
_cell.length_b   1.000
_cell.length_c   1.000
_cell.angle_alpha   90.00
_cell.angle_beta   90.00
_cell.angle_gamma   90.00
#
_symmetry.space_group_name_H-M   'P 1'
#
loop_
_entity.id
_entity.type
_entity.pdbx_description
1 polymer ?
#
loop_
_entity_poly.entity_id
_entity_poly.type
_entity_poly.pdbx_seq_one_letter_code
_entity_poly.pdbx_strand_id
1 'polypeptide(L)'
;MQDPNEDTQWNDVLRAKGILPPKEEKEITEDEIIKLVESTIKEKTTDKSLEELTLDELDEQEDEIDEEEERIFQEYRRQRMLEMKAANLAAKYGDVLEISKEDYVTEVNKAGEGVWVILHVYKCGIPLCTLINQHLTGLARKFPQTKFIKSISSVCIPNYPDKNLPTIFVYFEGNIKKQFVGPFAFGGMKLTIDDLEWMLSEVGAVKTTLECCPKKEGIRDVMDMAVKSSRITDDSDDEDDCLHKTTMSKNVTIPSENKQGDCPGVLSGDPAKTKRGLIVLQEWWGMNQQIQDEAADLASRGPFVTLVPDLYRGKLATDNEEAGHLMNNLDWEGAIQDIQGCAKYLLNLGCKKIGVTGFCMGGALAFASAVRVPEINASAPFYGIPGEAIADVTKIKIPLQCHFGKNDNVVGFSSPVEQEAVRKKLDNAKVKHEFHVYDAGHAFTNTTSPGFHKESCDLALGRLIKFMNENLQA
;
A
#
# COMPACT_ATOMS: atom_id res chain seq x y z
N MET A 1 -38.31 -8.23 20.53
CA MET A 1 -37.01 -8.00 19.87
C MET A 1 -36.88 -6.50 19.76
N GLN A 2 -36.00 -5.89 20.55
CA GLN A 2 -35.72 -4.44 20.47
C GLN A 2 -34.85 -4.18 19.24
N ASP A 3 -35.08 -3.05 18.58
CA ASP A 3 -34.37 -2.63 17.37
C ASP A 3 -32.89 -2.34 17.72
N PRO A 4 -31.91 -3.00 17.07
CA PRO A 4 -30.48 -2.78 17.32
C PRO A 4 -29.99 -1.35 17.02
N ASN A 5 -30.80 -0.53 16.35
CA ASN A 5 -30.47 0.84 15.95
C ASN A 5 -31.17 1.94 16.76
N GLU A 6 -31.93 1.63 17.80
CA GLU A 6 -32.48 2.66 18.70
C GLU A 6 -31.38 3.35 19.51
N ASP A 7 -31.30 4.69 19.44
CA ASP A 7 -30.33 5.50 20.17
C ASP A 7 -30.77 5.69 21.63
N THR A 8 -30.54 4.65 22.43
CA THR A 8 -30.62 4.74 23.89
C THR A 8 -29.23 4.87 24.48
N GLN A 9 -29.10 5.61 25.58
CA GLN A 9 -27.85 5.72 26.36
C GLN A 9 -27.27 4.35 26.77
N TRP A 10 -28.12 3.30 26.79
CA TRP A 10 -27.72 1.93 27.06
C TRP A 10 -26.94 1.28 25.89
N ASN A 11 -27.32 1.58 24.64
CA ASN A 11 -26.65 1.04 23.46
C ASN A 11 -25.27 1.64 23.22
N ASP A 12 -25.05 2.90 23.61
CA ASP A 12 -23.74 3.55 23.52
C ASP A 12 -22.75 3.04 24.57
N VAL A 13 -23.24 2.70 25.76
CA VAL A 13 -22.42 2.01 26.78
C VAL A 13 -22.03 0.61 26.29
N LEU A 14 -22.91 -0.10 25.55
CA LEU A 14 -22.62 -1.41 24.97
C LEU A 14 -21.60 -1.34 23.82
N ARG A 15 -21.64 -0.27 22.99
CA ARG A 15 -20.61 0.02 21.98
C ARG A 15 -19.26 0.37 22.62
N ALA A 16 -19.25 1.18 23.67
CA ALA A 16 -18.03 1.53 24.42
C ALA A 16 -17.37 0.32 25.10
N LYS A 17 -18.16 -0.71 25.44
CA LYS A 17 -17.67 -1.99 25.99
C LYS A 17 -17.34 -3.05 24.93
N GLY A 18 -17.45 -2.71 23.64
CA GLY A 18 -17.08 -3.60 22.52
C GLY A 18 -18.04 -4.76 22.26
N ILE A 19 -19.29 -4.67 22.75
CA ILE A 19 -20.30 -5.74 22.62
C ILE A 19 -21.11 -5.59 21.31
N LEU A 20 -21.21 -4.36 20.79
CA LEU A 20 -21.87 -4.05 19.51
C LEU A 20 -20.87 -3.45 18.51
N PRO A 21 -21.01 -3.72 17.20
CA PRO A 21 -20.16 -3.13 16.16
C PRO A 21 -20.32 -1.59 16.11
N PRO A 22 -19.27 -0.85 15.73
CA PRO A 22 -19.33 0.61 15.59
C PRO A 22 -20.34 1.01 14.48
N LYS A 23 -21.06 2.11 14.72
CA LYS A 23 -22.08 2.65 13.80
C LYS A 23 -21.36 3.19 12.55
N GLU A 24 -21.76 2.77 11.36
CA GLU A 24 -21.26 3.34 10.12
C GLU A 24 -21.72 4.80 10.02
N GLU A 25 -20.79 5.74 10.13
CA GLU A 25 -21.03 7.14 9.81
C GLU A 25 -21.15 7.26 8.29
N LYS A 26 -22.38 7.37 7.78
CA LYS A 26 -22.57 7.79 6.39
C LYS A 26 -22.30 9.29 6.35
N GLU A 27 -21.29 9.69 5.58
CA GLU A 27 -21.13 11.08 5.14
C GLU A 27 -22.38 11.47 4.34
N ILE A 28 -23.24 12.26 4.96
CA ILE A 28 -24.47 12.73 4.34
C ILE A 28 -24.07 13.83 3.36
N THR A 29 -24.23 13.56 2.06
CA THR A 29 -23.92 14.52 1.00
C THR A 29 -24.93 15.68 1.02
N GLU A 30 -24.54 16.86 0.52
CA GLU A 30 -25.44 18.04 0.46
C GLU A 30 -26.76 17.72 -0.26
N ASP A 31 -26.74 16.82 -1.25
CA ASP A 31 -27.92 16.33 -1.96
C ASP A 31 -28.82 15.40 -1.13
N GLU A 32 -28.25 14.64 -0.19
CA GLU A 32 -29.04 13.84 0.76
C GLU A 32 -29.71 14.73 1.82
N ILE A 33 -29.09 15.85 2.19
CA ILE A 33 -29.67 16.86 3.08
C ILE A 33 -30.86 17.56 2.40
N ILE A 34 -30.71 17.96 1.13
CA ILE A 34 -31.82 18.55 0.35
C ILE A 34 -32.97 17.56 0.21
N LYS A 35 -32.68 16.28 -0.06
CA LYS A 35 -33.71 15.22 -0.10
C LYS A 35 -34.38 15.00 1.25
N LEU A 36 -33.64 15.07 2.35
CA LEU A 36 -34.19 14.89 3.69
C LEU A 36 -35.14 16.05 4.02
N VAL A 37 -34.75 17.29 3.70
CA VAL A 37 -35.59 18.49 3.86
C VAL A 37 -36.83 18.42 2.97
N GLU A 38 -36.69 18.10 1.68
CA GLU A 38 -37.83 17.94 0.75
C GLU A 38 -38.77 16.81 1.17
N SER A 39 -38.23 15.70 1.70
CA SER A 39 -39.02 14.58 2.20
C SER A 39 -39.76 14.93 3.50
N THR A 40 -39.13 15.71 4.38
CA THR A 40 -39.74 16.17 5.65
C THR A 40 -40.87 17.16 5.38
N ILE A 41 -40.69 18.05 4.39
CA ILE A 41 -41.73 18.98 3.92
C ILE A 41 -42.92 18.20 3.32
N LYS A 42 -42.66 17.13 2.54
CA LYS A 42 -43.70 16.25 1.96
C LYS A 42 -44.44 15.41 3.00
N GLU A 43 -43.74 14.86 3.99
CA GLU A 43 -44.36 14.06 5.04
C GLU A 43 -45.22 14.92 5.97
N LYS A 44 -44.77 16.14 6.32
CA LYS A 44 -45.56 17.06 7.16
C LYS A 44 -46.71 17.75 6.44
N THR A 45 -46.67 17.86 5.11
CA THR A 45 -47.83 18.33 4.31
C THR A 45 -48.88 17.24 4.06
N THR A 46 -48.67 16.01 4.55
CA THR A 46 -49.60 14.90 4.39
C THR A 46 -50.23 14.50 5.73
N ASP A 47 -51.03 15.38 6.34
CA ASP A 47 -52.23 14.91 7.08
C ASP A 47 -53.30 15.97 7.44
N LYS A 48 -53.27 17.19 6.89
CA LYS A 48 -54.44 18.09 6.90
C LYS A 48 -54.47 18.89 5.61
N SER A 49 -55.62 18.96 4.95
CA SER A 49 -55.80 19.88 3.84
C SER A 49 -55.57 21.30 4.37
N LEU A 50 -54.67 22.04 3.70
CA LEU A 50 -54.44 23.50 3.87
C LEU A 50 -55.73 24.34 3.73
N GLU A 51 -56.87 23.72 3.44
CA GLU A 51 -58.17 24.33 3.24
C GLU A 51 -59.08 24.30 4.49
N GLU A 52 -58.65 23.67 5.60
CA GLU A 52 -59.45 23.59 6.85
C GLU A 52 -58.81 24.22 8.10
N LEU A 53 -57.59 24.77 8.00
CA LEU A 53 -56.97 25.53 9.09
C LEU A 53 -57.44 26.98 9.05
N THR A 54 -57.75 27.55 10.22
CA THR A 54 -58.08 28.98 10.30
C THR A 54 -56.82 29.82 10.10
N LEU A 55 -56.96 31.05 9.59
CA LEU A 55 -55.83 31.94 9.29
C LEU A 55 -54.87 32.10 10.48
N ASP A 56 -55.41 32.13 11.70
CA ASP A 56 -54.62 32.27 12.94
C ASP A 56 -53.81 31.01 13.28
N GLU A 57 -54.29 29.81 12.92
CA GLU A 57 -53.58 28.54 13.16
C GLU A 57 -52.48 28.27 12.12
N LEU A 58 -52.60 28.87 10.94
CA LEU A 58 -51.57 28.83 9.89
C LEU A 58 -50.39 29.75 10.21
N ASP A 59 -50.66 30.98 10.68
CA ASP A 59 -49.62 31.91 11.15
C ASP A 59 -48.84 31.30 12.34
N GLU A 60 -49.53 30.70 13.33
CA GLU A 60 -48.88 30.07 14.48
C GLU A 60 -47.99 28.87 14.09
N GLN A 61 -48.37 28.08 13.08
CA GLN A 61 -47.55 26.96 12.61
C GLN A 61 -46.37 27.39 11.73
N GLU A 62 -46.52 28.44 10.93
CA GLU A 62 -45.44 29.01 10.13
C GLU A 62 -44.38 29.64 11.04
N ASP A 63 -44.80 30.39 12.06
CA ASP A 63 -43.93 30.95 13.09
C ASP A 63 -43.19 29.87 13.91
N GLU A 64 -43.86 28.76 14.29
CA GLU A 64 -43.23 27.66 15.03
C GLU A 64 -42.16 26.90 14.22
N ILE A 65 -42.39 26.73 12.91
CA ILE A 65 -41.45 26.05 12.01
C ILE A 65 -40.22 26.93 11.75
N ASP A 66 -40.43 28.23 11.49
CA ASP A 66 -39.35 29.19 11.27
C ASP A 66 -38.45 29.34 12.51
N GLU A 67 -39.02 29.38 13.72
CA GLU A 67 -38.24 29.43 14.96
C GLU A 67 -37.40 28.17 15.22
N GLU A 68 -37.89 27.00 14.81
CA GLU A 68 -37.19 25.73 14.99
C GLU A 68 -36.08 25.52 13.95
N GLU A 69 -36.32 25.88 12.69
CA GLU A 69 -35.29 25.95 11.65
C GLU A 69 -34.20 26.96 12.00
N GLU A 70 -34.58 28.14 12.50
CA GLU A 70 -33.63 29.16 12.92
C GLU A 70 -32.78 28.68 14.13
N ARG A 71 -33.35 27.92 15.07
CA ARG A 71 -32.59 27.27 16.16
C ARG A 71 -31.56 26.27 15.64
N ILE A 72 -31.93 25.42 14.68
CA ILE A 72 -31.02 24.44 14.08
C ILE A 72 -29.89 25.15 13.32
N PHE A 73 -30.21 26.19 12.54
CA PHE A 73 -29.22 26.97 11.81
C PHE A 73 -28.27 27.74 12.75
N GLN A 74 -28.79 28.30 13.84
CA GLN A 74 -28.00 28.97 14.87
C GLN A 74 -27.07 27.99 15.60
N GLU A 75 -27.53 26.78 15.91
CA GLU A 75 -26.70 25.76 16.56
C GLU A 75 -25.60 25.26 15.63
N TYR A 76 -25.89 25.02 14.35
CA TYR A 76 -24.88 24.65 13.36
C TYR A 76 -23.85 25.77 13.14
N ARG A 77 -24.29 27.03 13.03
CA ARG A 77 -23.40 28.20 12.94
C ARG A 77 -22.54 28.35 14.20
N ARG A 78 -23.10 28.06 15.38
CA ARG A 78 -22.39 28.07 16.66
C ARG A 78 -21.34 26.95 16.71
N GLN A 79 -21.68 25.75 16.28
CA GLN A 79 -20.75 24.62 16.18
C GLN A 79 -19.60 24.93 15.21
N ARG A 80 -19.88 25.41 13.98
CA ARG A 80 -18.84 25.79 13.01
C ARG A 80 -17.99 26.96 13.50
N MET A 81 -18.58 27.95 14.18
CA MET A 81 -17.83 29.04 14.82
C MET A 81 -16.97 28.56 15.98
N LEU A 82 -17.41 27.56 16.75
CA LEU A 82 -16.61 26.96 17.83
C LEU A 82 -15.44 26.15 17.26
N GLU A 83 -15.65 25.36 16.21
CA GLU A 83 -14.58 24.66 15.50
C GLU A 83 -13.57 25.63 14.89
N MET A 84 -14.04 26.69 14.23
CA MET A 84 -13.18 27.71 13.62
C MET A 84 -12.44 28.52 14.70
N LYS A 85 -13.08 28.84 15.84
CA LYS A 85 -12.42 29.48 16.99
C LYS A 85 -11.41 28.54 17.66
N ALA A 86 -11.71 27.26 17.81
CA ALA A 86 -10.80 26.26 18.38
C ALA A 86 -9.58 26.04 17.49
N ALA A 87 -9.77 25.95 16.17
CA ALA A 87 -8.68 25.87 15.20
C ALA A 87 -7.80 27.14 15.22
N ASN A 88 -8.42 28.33 15.29
CA ASN A 88 -7.69 29.60 15.42
C ASN A 88 -6.96 29.76 16.76
N LEU A 89 -7.48 29.18 17.85
CA LEU A 89 -6.81 29.13 19.16
C LEU A 89 -5.66 28.09 19.21
N ALA A 90 -5.74 27.04 18.39
CA ALA A 90 -4.73 26.00 18.26
C ALA A 90 -3.55 26.39 17.35
N ALA A 91 -3.73 27.40 16.49
CA ALA A 91 -2.70 27.98 15.62
C ALA A 91 -1.65 28.79 16.43
N LYS A 92 -0.87 28.09 17.26
CA LYS A 92 0.13 28.67 18.17
C LYS A 92 1.56 28.62 17.62
N TYR A 93 1.79 27.78 16.61
CA TYR A 93 3.08 27.55 15.99
C TYR A 93 3.10 28.18 14.60
N GLY A 94 4.26 28.23 13.94
CA GLY A 94 4.40 28.96 12.67
C GLY A 94 5.81 29.00 12.12
N ASP A 95 6.79 28.74 12.98
CA ASP A 95 8.21 28.63 12.65
C ASP A 95 8.80 27.32 13.18
N VAL A 96 9.95 26.92 12.62
CA VAL A 96 10.70 25.74 13.06
C VAL A 96 11.65 26.13 14.18
N LEU A 97 11.45 25.56 15.37
CA LEU A 97 12.29 25.84 16.54
C LEU A 97 13.47 24.86 16.61
N GLU A 98 14.67 25.37 16.89
CA GLU A 98 15.83 24.53 17.18
C GLU A 98 15.94 24.27 18.68
N ILE A 99 15.99 23.00 19.09
CA ILE A 99 15.98 22.61 20.50
C ILE A 99 17.24 21.83 20.89
N SER A 100 17.66 21.99 22.15
CA SER A 100 18.73 21.20 22.76
C SER A 100 18.18 19.95 23.45
N LYS A 101 19.07 19.13 24.00
CA LYS A 101 18.69 17.95 24.81
C LYS A 101 17.88 18.31 26.06
N GLU A 102 18.20 19.46 26.67
CA GLU A 102 17.58 19.92 27.90
C GLU A 102 16.13 20.36 27.66
N ASP A 103 15.87 20.91 26.47
CA ASP A 103 14.55 21.39 26.06
C ASP A 103 13.64 20.25 25.57
N TYR A 104 14.19 19.11 25.18
CA TYR A 104 13.45 17.97 24.61
C TYR A 104 12.23 17.57 25.46
N VAL A 105 12.43 17.40 26.77
CA VAL A 105 11.36 16.93 27.66
C VAL A 105 10.21 17.93 27.74
N THR A 106 10.53 19.22 27.71
CA THR A 106 9.51 20.28 27.77
C THR A 106 8.83 20.44 26.41
N GLU A 107 9.61 20.51 25.34
CA GLU A 107 9.12 20.87 24.02
C GLU A 107 8.46 19.71 23.26
N VAL A 108 8.84 18.47 23.55
CA VAL A 108 8.33 17.24 22.91
C VAL A 108 7.34 16.51 23.83
N ASN A 109 7.76 16.17 25.05
CA ASN A 109 6.92 15.34 25.95
C ASN A 109 5.84 16.15 26.66
N LYS A 110 5.99 17.48 26.78
CA LYS A 110 5.04 18.39 27.44
C LYS A 110 4.50 19.47 26.49
N ALA A 111 4.34 19.15 25.21
CA ALA A 111 3.89 20.10 24.19
C ALA A 111 2.44 20.60 24.35
N GLY A 112 1.63 19.93 25.18
CA GLY A 112 0.22 20.24 25.42
C GLY A 112 -0.71 19.14 24.89
N GLU A 113 -1.95 19.11 25.39
CA GLU A 113 -2.99 18.17 24.94
C GLU A 113 -3.42 18.52 23.51
N GLY A 114 -3.58 17.49 22.66
CA GLY A 114 -3.96 17.65 21.25
C GLY A 114 -2.90 18.25 20.32
N VAL A 115 -1.65 18.46 20.76
CA VAL A 115 -0.57 19.03 19.94
C VAL A 115 0.28 17.96 19.28
N TRP A 116 0.42 18.03 17.96
CA TRP A 116 1.37 17.25 17.18
C TRP A 116 2.75 17.88 17.20
N VAL A 117 3.79 17.08 17.40
CA VAL A 117 5.18 17.55 17.42
C VAL A 117 6.02 16.76 16.40
N ILE A 118 6.62 17.48 15.46
CA ILE A 118 7.49 16.92 14.43
C ILE A 118 8.94 17.26 14.77
N LEU A 119 9.74 16.25 15.11
CA LEU A 119 11.15 16.42 15.45
C LEU A 119 12.06 15.90 14.35
N HIS A 120 12.76 16.82 13.68
CA HIS A 120 13.82 16.49 12.75
C HIS A 120 15.19 16.47 13.43
N VAL A 121 15.77 15.27 13.54
CA VAL A 121 17.14 15.07 13.98
C VAL A 121 18.07 15.11 12.77
N TYR A 122 19.03 16.03 12.79
CA TYR A 122 19.88 16.34 11.63
C TYR A 122 21.36 16.48 11.97
N LYS A 123 22.21 16.56 10.95
CA LYS A 123 23.63 16.90 11.11
C LYS A 123 24.07 17.83 10.00
N CYS A 124 24.85 18.85 10.36
CA CYS A 124 25.46 19.76 9.40
C CYS A 124 26.44 18.97 8.51
N GLY A 125 26.27 19.06 7.18
CA GLY A 125 27.09 18.36 6.20
C GLY A 125 26.36 17.29 5.37
N ILE A 126 25.13 16.91 5.75
CA ILE A 126 24.28 16.01 4.95
C ILE A 126 23.32 16.86 4.09
N PRO A 127 23.41 16.85 2.75
CA PRO A 127 22.59 17.70 1.89
C PRO A 127 21.08 17.51 2.09
N LEU A 128 20.64 16.26 2.29
CA LEU A 128 19.23 15.93 2.50
C LEU A 128 18.67 16.48 3.83
N CYS A 129 19.50 16.57 4.87
CA CYS A 129 19.12 17.24 6.13
C CYS A 129 18.83 18.72 5.90
N THR A 130 19.65 19.39 5.08
CA THR A 130 19.43 20.80 4.73
C THR A 130 18.13 20.98 3.95
N LEU A 131 17.87 20.08 3.00
CA LEU A 131 16.64 20.11 2.20
C LEU A 131 15.39 19.93 3.07
N ILE A 132 15.40 18.95 3.99
CA ILE A 132 14.27 18.74 4.93
C ILE A 132 14.07 19.97 5.82
N ASN A 133 15.14 20.59 6.33
CA ASN A 133 15.01 21.81 7.13
C ASN A 133 14.32 22.96 6.35
N GLN A 134 14.60 23.08 5.05
CA GLN A 134 13.93 24.06 4.20
C GLN A 134 12.44 23.74 4.04
N HIS A 135 12.10 22.48 3.76
CA HIS A 135 10.72 22.04 3.60
C HIS A 135 9.91 22.19 4.89
N LEU A 136 10.47 21.79 6.04
CA LEU A 136 9.82 21.97 7.34
C LEU A 136 9.56 23.44 7.67
N THR A 137 10.42 24.36 7.21
CA THR A 137 10.18 25.80 7.38
C THR A 137 8.97 26.27 6.57
N GLY A 138 8.77 25.72 5.36
CA GLY A 138 7.56 25.98 4.57
C GLY A 138 6.31 25.39 5.21
N LEU A 139 6.39 24.16 5.70
CA LEU A 139 5.27 23.46 6.33
C LEU A 139 4.86 24.08 7.67
N ALA A 140 5.81 24.56 8.47
CA ALA A 140 5.51 25.23 9.74
C ALA A 140 4.62 26.47 9.53
N ARG A 141 4.83 27.22 8.44
CA ARG A 141 3.99 28.38 8.09
C ARG A 141 2.61 27.97 7.59
N LYS A 142 2.52 26.83 6.90
CA LYS A 142 1.27 26.29 6.35
C LYS A 142 0.39 25.65 7.44
N PHE A 143 1.01 25.07 8.46
CA PHE A 143 0.34 24.30 9.52
C PHE A 143 0.66 24.85 10.92
N PRO A 144 0.11 26.02 11.29
CA PRO A 144 0.38 26.66 12.59
C PRO A 144 -0.16 25.87 13.80
N GLN A 145 -1.00 24.86 13.57
CA GLN A 145 -1.51 23.94 14.60
C GLN A 145 -0.50 22.85 15.00
N THR A 146 0.51 22.60 14.16
CA THR A 146 1.49 21.53 14.36
C THR A 146 2.84 22.15 14.72
N LYS A 147 3.49 21.60 15.75
CA LYS A 147 4.76 22.11 16.23
C LYS A 147 5.92 21.46 15.48
N PHE A 148 6.69 22.26 14.76
CA PHE A 148 7.88 21.79 14.05
C PHE A 148 9.14 22.16 14.81
N ILE A 149 9.97 21.16 15.10
CA ILE A 149 11.22 21.31 15.83
C ILE A 149 12.35 20.57 15.12
N LYS A 150 13.58 21.08 15.27
CA LYS A 150 14.80 20.44 14.78
C LYS A 150 15.85 20.37 15.88
N SER A 151 16.70 19.35 15.83
CA SER A 151 17.83 19.22 16.75
C SER A 151 19.02 18.55 16.08
N ILE A 152 20.22 18.95 16.47
CA ILE A 152 21.45 18.34 15.99
C ILE A 152 21.59 16.96 16.65
N SER A 153 21.81 15.92 15.85
CA SER A 153 21.97 14.52 16.27
C SER A 153 22.91 14.34 17.46
N SER A 154 24.10 14.93 17.42
CA SER A 154 25.08 14.85 18.51
C SER A 154 24.63 15.53 19.81
N VAL A 155 23.69 16.48 19.74
CA VAL A 155 23.15 17.20 20.89
C VAL A 155 22.01 16.38 21.51
N CYS A 156 21.08 15.91 20.69
CA CYS A 156 19.89 15.19 21.17
C CYS A 156 20.20 13.75 21.59
N ILE A 157 20.99 13.02 20.79
CA ILE A 157 21.27 11.60 20.99
C ILE A 157 22.79 11.35 20.87
N PRO A 158 23.50 11.12 21.99
CA PRO A 158 24.94 10.82 21.95
C PRO A 158 25.25 9.62 21.05
N ASN A 159 26.25 9.75 20.17
CA ASN A 159 26.68 8.70 19.22
C ASN A 159 25.58 8.21 18.25
N TYR A 160 24.59 9.05 17.92
CA TYR A 160 23.62 8.68 16.89
C TYR A 160 24.31 8.44 15.54
N PRO A 161 24.07 7.30 14.87
CA PRO A 161 24.83 6.93 13.69
C PRO A 161 24.43 7.79 12.47
N ASP A 162 25.42 8.38 11.80
CA ASP A 162 25.19 9.27 10.65
C ASP A 162 24.40 8.62 9.50
N LYS A 163 24.53 7.30 9.32
CA LYS A 163 23.78 6.53 8.31
C LYS A 163 22.25 6.58 8.50
N ASN A 164 21.79 6.86 9.72
CA ASN A 164 20.37 6.97 10.05
C ASN A 164 19.81 8.38 9.82
N LEU A 165 20.67 9.36 9.47
CA LEU A 165 20.25 10.72 9.20
C LEU A 165 19.91 10.92 7.72
N PRO A 166 18.92 11.76 7.39
CA PRO A 166 18.02 12.50 8.30
C PRO A 166 17.03 11.58 9.03
N THR A 167 16.63 11.97 10.25
CA THR A 167 15.57 11.24 10.99
C THR A 167 14.46 12.19 11.39
N ILE A 168 13.20 11.83 11.14
CA ILE A 168 12.02 12.55 11.65
C ILE A 168 11.25 11.65 12.62
N PHE A 169 10.97 12.17 13.80
CA PHE A 169 10.07 11.56 14.77
C PHE A 169 8.76 12.36 14.83
N VAL A 170 7.64 11.65 14.75
CA VAL A 170 6.30 12.23 14.84
C VAL A 170 5.71 11.85 16.18
N TYR A 171 5.41 12.85 17.01
CA TYR A 171 4.80 12.69 18.33
C TYR A 171 3.38 13.23 18.35
N PHE A 172 2.54 12.58 19.14
CA PHE A 172 1.23 13.08 19.54
C PHE A 172 1.05 12.84 21.04
N GLU A 173 0.79 13.91 21.80
CA GLU A 173 0.60 13.85 23.25
C GLU A 173 1.73 13.12 24.00
N GLY A 174 2.98 13.40 23.59
CA GLY A 174 4.18 12.81 24.18
C GLY A 174 4.49 11.37 23.74
N ASN A 175 3.63 10.73 22.94
CA ASN A 175 3.86 9.38 22.42
C ASN A 175 4.35 9.41 20.97
N ILE A 176 5.32 8.56 20.62
CA ILE A 176 5.80 8.40 19.24
C ILE A 176 4.71 7.69 18.43
N LYS A 177 4.27 8.30 17.34
CA LYS A 177 3.33 7.70 16.37
C LYS A 177 4.03 7.09 15.18
N LYS A 178 5.07 7.75 14.66
CA LYS A 178 5.84 7.29 13.50
C LYS A 178 7.28 7.79 13.57
N GLN A 179 8.20 7.04 12.96
CA GLN A 179 9.58 7.46 12.75
C GLN A 179 9.99 7.21 11.30
N PHE A 180 10.69 8.16 10.71
CA PHE A 180 11.27 8.09 9.38
C PHE A 180 12.78 8.19 9.53
N VAL A 181 13.51 7.12 9.22
CA VAL A 181 14.95 7.02 9.51
C VAL A 181 15.72 6.86 8.20
N GLY A 182 16.70 7.73 8.00
CA GLY A 182 17.65 7.67 6.91
C GLY A 182 17.12 8.22 5.59
N PRO A 183 18.01 8.36 4.59
CA PRO A 183 17.68 9.00 3.32
C PRO A 183 16.65 8.23 2.48
N PHE A 184 16.57 6.90 2.67
CA PHE A 184 15.65 6.04 1.95
C PHE A 184 14.19 6.32 2.31
N ALA A 185 13.90 6.67 3.57
CA ALA A 185 12.56 7.02 4.01
C ALA A 185 11.98 8.25 3.29
N PHE A 186 12.85 9.12 2.76
CA PHE A 186 12.47 10.37 2.10
C PHE A 186 12.61 10.33 0.57
N GLY A 187 12.97 9.18 -0.02
CA GLY A 187 13.17 9.09 -1.49
C GLY A 187 14.39 9.87 -2.02
N GLY A 188 15.35 10.21 -1.14
CA GLY A 188 16.59 10.90 -1.51
C GLY A 188 16.43 12.38 -1.87
N MET A 189 17.33 12.91 -2.70
CA MET A 189 17.43 14.35 -3.01
C MET A 189 16.28 14.90 -3.89
N LYS A 190 15.37 14.05 -4.36
CA LYS A 190 14.18 14.46 -5.13
C LYS A 190 12.96 14.77 -4.26
N LEU A 191 13.11 14.74 -2.92
CA LEU A 191 12.04 15.05 -1.98
C LEU A 191 11.47 16.46 -2.23
N THR A 192 10.19 16.54 -2.56
CA THR A 192 9.46 17.81 -2.66
C THR A 192 8.81 18.17 -1.32
N ILE A 193 8.35 19.42 -1.19
CA ILE A 193 7.61 19.86 0.01
C ILE A 193 6.27 19.13 0.14
N ASP A 194 5.61 18.86 -0.99
CA ASP A 194 4.32 18.17 -1.04
C ASP A 194 4.47 16.70 -0.66
N ASP A 195 5.59 16.05 -1.03
CA ASP A 195 5.91 14.70 -0.58
C ASP A 195 6.02 14.64 0.95
N LEU A 196 6.71 15.62 1.54
CA LEU A 196 6.89 15.68 2.99
C LEU A 196 5.58 16.02 3.70
N GLU A 197 4.76 16.90 3.13
CA GLU A 197 3.41 17.21 3.60
C GLU A 197 2.53 15.95 3.63
N TRP A 198 2.54 15.19 2.53
CA TRP A 198 1.76 13.96 2.41
C TRP A 198 2.22 12.90 3.42
N MET A 199 3.55 12.73 3.60
CA MET A 199 4.10 11.81 4.61
C MET A 199 3.64 12.16 6.04
N LEU A 200 3.47 13.46 6.34
CA LEU A 200 2.98 13.90 7.65
C LEU A 200 1.45 13.79 7.76
N SER A 201 0.71 13.95 6.67
CA SER A 201 -0.75 13.81 6.66
C SER A 201 -1.19 12.36 6.80
N GLU A 202 -0.45 11.40 6.24
CA GLU A 202 -0.72 9.96 6.39
C GLU A 202 -0.71 9.55 7.88
N VAL A 203 0.13 10.18 8.68
CA VAL A 203 0.23 9.95 10.14
C VAL A 203 -0.85 10.71 10.92
N GLY A 204 -1.58 11.64 10.27
CA GLY A 204 -2.56 12.53 10.89
C GLY A 204 -1.96 13.79 11.53
N ALA A 205 -0.66 14.05 11.32
CA ALA A 205 0.05 15.16 11.96
C ALA A 205 -0.20 16.52 11.30
N VAL A 206 -0.72 16.54 10.07
CA VAL A 206 -1.21 17.73 9.37
C VAL A 206 -2.50 17.38 8.65
N LYS A 207 -3.49 18.28 8.68
CA LYS A 207 -4.74 18.14 7.93
C LYS A 207 -4.57 18.84 6.58
N THR A 208 -4.42 18.07 5.52
CA THR A 208 -4.13 18.56 4.16
C THR A 208 -5.38 18.47 3.30
N THR A 209 -5.48 19.33 2.28
CA THR A 209 -6.52 19.26 1.24
C THR A 209 -6.00 18.52 -0.01
N LEU A 210 -4.91 17.77 0.12
CA LEU A 210 -4.29 17.06 -0.99
C LEU A 210 -5.01 15.72 -1.20
N GLU A 211 -5.73 15.60 -2.31
CA GLU A 211 -6.56 14.42 -2.62
C GLU A 211 -5.74 13.22 -3.15
N CYS A 212 -4.46 13.38 -3.47
CA CYS A 212 -3.59 12.30 -3.97
C CYS A 212 -2.09 12.48 -3.65
N CYS A 213 -1.36 11.36 -3.62
CA CYS A 213 0.10 11.31 -3.44
C CYS A 213 0.84 11.98 -4.64
N PRO A 214 1.75 12.96 -4.42
CA PRO A 214 2.38 13.73 -5.51
C PRO A 214 3.28 12.95 -6.48
N LYS A 215 3.71 11.72 -6.15
CA LYS A 215 4.70 10.97 -6.95
C LYS A 215 4.21 10.39 -8.29
N LYS A 216 3.01 10.76 -8.77
CA LYS A 216 2.49 10.31 -10.08
C LYS A 216 2.48 11.35 -11.20
N GLU A 217 2.89 12.59 -10.95
CA GLU A 217 2.97 13.59 -12.02
C GLU A 217 4.41 13.71 -12.55
N GLY A 218 4.78 12.85 -13.50
CA GLY A 218 6.14 12.95 -14.05
C GLY A 218 6.55 12.05 -15.20
N ILE A 219 5.62 11.40 -15.93
CA ILE A 219 5.93 10.81 -17.24
C ILE A 219 4.68 10.97 -18.12
N ARG A 220 4.53 12.14 -18.74
CA ARG A 220 3.76 12.26 -20.00
C ARG A 220 4.70 11.83 -21.12
N ASP A 221 4.37 10.72 -21.75
CA ASP A 221 5.14 10.10 -22.83
C ASP A 221 5.36 11.07 -24.01
N VAL A 222 6.63 11.33 -24.32
CA VAL A 222 7.06 12.06 -25.52
C VAL A 222 6.92 11.17 -26.78
N MET A 223 6.32 9.98 -26.67
CA MET A 223 6.07 9.08 -27.80
C MET A 223 4.65 9.15 -28.38
N ASP A 224 3.72 9.90 -27.77
CA ASP A 224 2.34 10.05 -28.29
C ASP A 224 2.14 11.19 -29.31
N MET A 225 3.15 12.04 -29.54
CA MET A 225 3.07 13.11 -30.55
C MET A 225 3.43 12.68 -31.97
N ALA A 226 4.06 11.52 -32.17
CA ALA A 226 4.53 11.09 -33.50
C ALA A 226 3.50 10.27 -34.29
N VAL A 227 2.39 9.83 -33.68
CA VAL A 227 1.40 8.94 -34.32
C VAL A 227 0.06 9.64 -34.60
N LYS A 228 -0.16 10.86 -34.10
CA LYS A 228 -1.40 11.65 -34.34
C LYS A 228 -1.40 12.52 -35.61
N SER A 229 -0.36 12.47 -36.44
CA SER A 229 -0.30 13.27 -37.69
C SER A 229 -1.03 12.65 -38.89
N SER A 230 -1.64 11.47 -38.77
CA SER A 230 -2.32 10.86 -39.93
C SER A 230 -3.51 10.01 -39.53
N ARG A 231 -4.64 10.66 -39.26
CA ARG A 231 -5.98 10.30 -39.73
C ARG A 231 -7.02 11.21 -39.08
N ILE A 232 -7.51 12.16 -39.87
CA ILE A 232 -8.78 12.85 -39.67
C ILE A 232 -9.86 11.92 -40.22
N THR A 233 -10.91 11.63 -39.42
CA THR A 233 -12.35 11.58 -39.79
C THR A 233 -13.20 11.16 -38.59
N ASP A 234 -14.10 12.07 -38.20
CA ASP A 234 -15.47 11.96 -37.64
C ASP A 234 -15.86 10.99 -36.50
N ASP A 235 -16.38 11.64 -35.44
CA ASP A 235 -17.58 11.37 -34.62
C ASP A 235 -17.93 9.95 -34.17
N SER A 236 -17.85 9.73 -32.86
CA SER A 236 -19.03 9.45 -32.01
C SER A 236 -18.62 9.31 -30.53
N ASP A 237 -19.47 9.85 -29.67
CA ASP A 237 -19.36 9.91 -28.22
C ASP A 237 -19.19 8.53 -27.56
N ASP A 238 -18.26 8.43 -26.61
CA ASP A 238 -18.34 7.58 -25.42
C ASP A 238 -17.29 8.10 -24.42
N GLU A 239 -17.72 8.97 -23.50
CA GLU A 239 -16.94 9.29 -22.31
C GLU A 239 -16.92 8.07 -21.39
N ASP A 240 -15.84 7.29 -21.43
CA ASP A 240 -15.58 6.24 -20.44
C ASP A 240 -14.52 6.72 -19.44
N ASP A 241 -15.02 6.84 -18.22
CA ASP A 241 -14.41 7.27 -16.98
C ASP A 241 -13.17 6.42 -16.63
N CYS A 242 -11.96 6.99 -16.78
CA CYS A 242 -10.72 6.35 -16.34
C CYS A 242 -10.34 6.76 -14.92
N LEU A 243 -11.20 6.37 -13.97
CA LEU A 243 -10.84 6.16 -12.57
C LEU A 243 -9.63 5.22 -12.47
N HIS A 244 -8.60 5.68 -11.75
CA HIS A 244 -7.50 4.86 -11.28
C HIS A 244 -8.05 3.68 -10.45
N LYS A 245 -8.17 2.49 -11.06
CA LYS A 245 -8.53 1.26 -10.36
C LYS A 245 -7.44 0.93 -9.34
N THR A 246 -7.69 1.21 -8.06
CA THR A 246 -7.05 0.51 -6.96
C THR A 246 -7.35 -0.99 -7.16
N THR A 247 -6.34 -1.76 -7.56
CA THR A 247 -6.47 -3.22 -7.68
C THR A 247 -6.90 -3.76 -6.32
N MET A 248 -8.15 -4.24 -6.21
CA MET A 248 -8.69 -4.81 -4.98
C MET A 248 -7.83 -6.02 -4.57
N SER A 249 -7.13 -5.91 -3.45
CA SER A 249 -6.41 -7.01 -2.80
C SER A 249 -7.27 -7.58 -1.68
N LYS A 250 -7.40 -8.91 -1.62
CA LYS A 250 -8.26 -9.62 -0.66
C LYS A 250 -7.48 -10.73 0.03
N ASN A 251 -7.55 -10.76 1.36
CA ASN A 251 -7.03 -11.88 2.16
C ASN A 251 -7.86 -13.14 1.92
N VAL A 252 -7.18 -14.27 1.71
CA VAL A 252 -7.79 -15.57 1.45
C VAL A 252 -7.10 -16.66 2.28
N THR A 253 -7.83 -17.75 2.51
CA THR A 253 -7.31 -18.97 3.14
C THR A 253 -7.33 -20.08 2.09
N ILE A 254 -6.16 -20.67 1.85
CA ILE A 254 -5.91 -21.59 0.74
C ILE A 254 -5.79 -23.00 1.33
N PRO A 255 -6.69 -23.92 0.95
CA PRO A 255 -6.59 -25.31 1.38
C PRO A 255 -5.27 -25.93 0.93
N SER A 256 -4.54 -26.56 1.86
CA SER A 256 -3.22 -27.15 1.60
C SER A 256 -3.08 -28.53 2.23
N GLU A 257 -2.30 -29.39 1.58
CA GLU A 257 -1.90 -30.70 2.12
C GLU A 257 -0.69 -30.60 3.07
N ASN A 258 -0.16 -29.38 3.26
CA ASN A 258 0.91 -29.10 4.22
C ASN A 258 0.45 -29.48 5.63
N LYS A 259 1.36 -30.12 6.39
CA LYS A 259 1.12 -30.53 7.80
C LYS A 259 0.81 -29.35 8.72
N GLN A 260 1.18 -28.14 8.33
CA GLN A 260 0.87 -26.89 9.04
C GLN A 260 -0.58 -26.42 8.83
N GLY A 261 -1.35 -27.09 7.97
CA GLY A 261 -2.72 -26.73 7.63
C GLY A 261 -2.80 -25.70 6.51
N ASP A 262 -3.99 -25.10 6.38
CA ASP A 262 -4.31 -24.14 5.33
C ASP A 262 -3.32 -22.95 5.31
N CYS A 263 -3.00 -22.50 4.11
CA CYS A 263 -2.07 -21.40 3.88
C CYS A 263 -2.84 -20.08 3.76
N PRO A 264 -2.58 -19.07 4.61
CA PRO A 264 -3.03 -17.71 4.35
C PRO A 264 -2.41 -17.17 3.06
N GLY A 265 -3.08 -16.21 2.41
CA GLY A 265 -2.52 -15.52 1.27
C GLY A 265 -3.32 -14.29 0.87
N VAL A 266 -2.81 -13.56 -0.12
CA VAL A 266 -3.40 -12.33 -0.66
C VAL A 266 -3.67 -12.52 -2.14
N LEU A 267 -4.93 -12.35 -2.54
CA LEU A 267 -5.38 -12.39 -3.93
C LEU A 267 -5.53 -10.96 -4.45
N SER A 268 -4.95 -10.63 -5.60
CA SER A 268 -5.08 -9.32 -6.23
C SER A 268 -5.60 -9.45 -7.67
N GLY A 269 -6.51 -8.54 -8.04
CA GLY A 269 -7.21 -8.57 -9.32
C GLY A 269 -8.52 -9.35 -9.27
N ASP A 270 -9.29 -9.31 -10.36
CA ASP A 270 -10.62 -9.90 -10.44
C ASP A 270 -10.59 -11.24 -11.22
N PRO A 271 -10.79 -12.40 -10.56
CA PRO A 271 -10.87 -13.71 -11.21
C PRO A 271 -11.96 -13.81 -12.29
N ALA A 272 -12.98 -12.96 -12.26
CA ALA A 272 -14.03 -12.95 -13.28
C ALA A 272 -13.52 -12.37 -14.62
N LYS A 273 -12.53 -11.47 -14.58
CA LYS A 273 -12.03 -10.73 -15.76
C LYS A 273 -10.94 -11.46 -16.53
N THR A 274 -10.35 -12.51 -15.96
CA THR A 274 -9.30 -13.29 -16.62
C THR A 274 -9.43 -14.77 -16.33
N LYS A 275 -8.88 -15.59 -17.22
CA LYS A 275 -8.73 -17.04 -17.02
C LYS A 275 -7.29 -17.42 -16.68
N ARG A 276 -6.44 -16.45 -16.36
CA ARG A 276 -5.01 -16.64 -16.13
C ARG A 276 -4.68 -16.33 -14.67
N GLY A 277 -4.21 -17.34 -13.95
CA GLY A 277 -3.74 -17.19 -12.58
C GLY A 277 -2.22 -17.10 -12.54
N LEU A 278 -1.67 -16.24 -11.66
CA LEU A 278 -0.24 -16.13 -11.44
C LEU A 278 0.06 -16.20 -9.94
N ILE A 279 0.79 -17.22 -9.52
CA ILE A 279 1.26 -17.33 -8.14
C ILE A 279 2.56 -16.54 -8.01
N VAL A 280 2.64 -15.63 -7.04
CA VAL A 280 3.80 -14.77 -6.80
C VAL A 280 4.42 -15.15 -5.45
N LEU A 281 5.65 -15.66 -5.46
CA LEU A 281 6.29 -16.22 -4.27
C LEU A 281 7.23 -15.21 -3.60
N GLN A 282 7.07 -15.07 -2.29
CA GLN A 282 7.87 -14.20 -1.41
C GLN A 282 9.37 -14.50 -1.44
N GLU A 283 10.14 -13.46 -1.09
CA GLU A 283 11.54 -13.61 -0.71
C GLU A 283 11.67 -14.23 0.70
N TRP A 284 12.90 -14.38 1.17
CA TRP A 284 13.22 -14.89 2.51
C TRP A 284 12.68 -14.02 3.67
N TRP A 285 12.13 -12.84 3.39
CA TRP A 285 11.62 -11.88 4.39
C TRP A 285 10.23 -12.22 4.94
N GLY A 286 9.47 -13.08 4.26
CA GLY A 286 8.04 -13.23 4.54
C GLY A 286 7.15 -12.55 3.51
N MET A 287 5.83 -12.72 3.64
CA MET A 287 4.82 -12.02 2.85
C MET A 287 4.68 -10.55 3.30
N ASN A 288 5.72 -9.76 3.06
CA ASN A 288 5.76 -8.34 3.39
C ASN A 288 4.91 -7.49 2.42
N GLN A 289 4.78 -6.18 2.70
CA GLN A 289 4.02 -5.28 1.83
C GLN A 289 4.62 -5.20 0.41
N GLN A 290 5.95 -5.24 0.29
CA GLN A 290 6.63 -5.14 -1.00
C GLN A 290 6.23 -6.25 -1.97
N ILE A 291 6.15 -7.51 -1.53
CA ILE A 291 5.72 -8.60 -2.42
C ILE A 291 4.22 -8.53 -2.75
N GLN A 292 3.40 -8.03 -1.83
CA GLN A 292 1.97 -7.81 -2.07
C GLN A 292 1.76 -6.70 -3.12
N ASP A 293 2.52 -5.61 -3.02
CA ASP A 293 2.49 -4.50 -3.97
C ASP A 293 2.97 -4.95 -5.35
N GLU A 294 4.05 -5.73 -5.41
CA GLU A 294 4.55 -6.34 -6.65
C GLU A 294 3.49 -7.24 -7.32
N ALA A 295 2.82 -8.08 -6.54
CA ALA A 295 1.73 -8.92 -7.05
C ALA A 295 0.53 -8.09 -7.54
N ALA A 296 0.18 -7.02 -6.85
CA ALA A 296 -0.88 -6.11 -7.27
C ALA A 296 -0.50 -5.34 -8.55
N ASP A 297 0.75 -4.92 -8.69
CA ASP A 297 1.30 -4.29 -9.91
C ASP A 297 1.23 -5.25 -11.10
N LEU A 298 1.67 -6.51 -10.93
CA LEU A 298 1.57 -7.54 -11.95
C LEU A 298 0.13 -7.82 -12.39
N ALA A 299 -0.83 -7.84 -11.44
CA ALA A 299 -2.26 -7.99 -11.74
C ALA A 299 -2.84 -6.76 -12.47
N SER A 300 -2.30 -5.56 -12.21
CA SER A 300 -2.76 -4.33 -12.86
C SER A 300 -2.24 -4.17 -14.30
N ARG A 301 -1.00 -4.60 -14.55
CA ARG A 301 -0.31 -4.44 -15.84
C ARG A 301 -0.55 -5.60 -16.78
N GLY A 302 -0.90 -6.77 -16.24
CA GLY A 302 -1.11 -7.99 -16.97
C GLY A 302 -2.56 -8.48 -16.87
N PRO A 303 -3.02 -9.29 -17.82
CA PRO A 303 -4.34 -9.93 -17.77
C PRO A 303 -4.31 -11.14 -16.83
N PHE A 304 -3.90 -10.96 -15.58
CA PHE A 304 -3.75 -12.01 -14.57
C PHE A 304 -4.50 -11.67 -13.29
N VAL A 305 -4.97 -12.70 -12.59
CA VAL A 305 -5.23 -12.62 -11.16
C VAL A 305 -4.00 -13.16 -10.45
N THR A 306 -3.48 -12.43 -9.48
CA THR A 306 -2.29 -12.83 -8.74
C THR A 306 -2.66 -13.35 -7.35
N LEU A 307 -1.89 -14.32 -6.87
CA LEU A 307 -2.04 -14.91 -5.54
C LEU A 307 -0.67 -15.03 -4.86
N VAL A 308 -0.52 -14.39 -3.71
CA VAL A 308 0.68 -14.48 -2.87
C VAL A 308 0.38 -15.38 -1.68
N PRO A 309 0.99 -16.57 -1.57
CA PRO A 309 0.89 -17.39 -0.36
C PRO A 309 1.82 -16.89 0.74
N ASP A 310 1.33 -16.93 1.98
CA ASP A 310 2.13 -16.70 3.18
C ASP A 310 2.78 -18.01 3.64
N LEU A 311 3.95 -18.28 3.08
CA LEU A 311 4.71 -19.52 3.35
C LEU A 311 5.25 -19.57 4.78
N TYR A 312 5.26 -18.45 5.50
CA TYR A 312 5.71 -18.35 6.89
C TYR A 312 4.59 -18.19 7.91
N ARG A 313 3.32 -18.23 7.47
CA ARG A 313 2.13 -18.18 8.34
C ARG A 313 2.12 -16.95 9.25
N GLY A 314 2.40 -15.78 8.68
CA GLY A 314 2.33 -14.47 9.34
C GLY A 314 3.65 -13.98 9.91
N LYS A 315 4.72 -14.78 9.85
CA LYS A 315 6.04 -14.37 10.31
C LYS A 315 6.75 -13.53 9.25
N LEU A 316 7.24 -12.37 9.67
CA LEU A 316 8.04 -11.45 8.87
C LEU A 316 9.39 -11.28 9.55
N ALA A 317 10.47 -11.39 8.79
CA ALA A 317 11.81 -11.07 9.28
C ALA A 317 12.04 -9.57 9.24
N THR A 318 12.70 -9.05 10.27
CA THR A 318 13.06 -7.64 10.40
C THR A 318 14.55 -7.39 10.13
N ASP A 319 15.37 -8.44 10.19
CA ASP A 319 16.79 -8.42 9.87
C ASP A 319 17.24 -9.70 9.14
N ASN A 320 18.50 -9.70 8.69
CA ASN A 320 19.08 -10.79 7.91
C ASN A 320 19.22 -12.10 8.72
N GLU A 321 19.40 -12.02 10.04
CA GLU A 321 19.59 -13.20 10.89
C GLU A 321 18.25 -13.93 11.03
N GLU A 322 17.18 -13.19 11.33
CA GLU A 322 15.81 -13.72 11.34
C GLU A 322 15.41 -14.28 9.97
N ALA A 323 15.69 -13.57 8.87
CA ALA A 323 15.39 -14.03 7.52
C ALA A 323 16.14 -15.34 7.19
N GLY A 324 17.42 -15.42 7.56
CA GLY A 324 18.22 -16.63 7.45
C GLY A 324 17.65 -17.78 8.27
N HIS A 325 17.23 -17.53 9.51
CA HIS A 325 16.59 -18.54 10.35
C HIS A 325 15.25 -19.03 9.79
N LEU A 326 14.41 -18.14 9.26
CA LEU A 326 13.14 -18.52 8.66
C LEU A 326 13.35 -19.39 7.41
N MET A 327 14.26 -18.98 6.52
CA MET A 327 14.57 -19.75 5.31
C MET A 327 15.18 -21.11 5.63
N ASN A 328 16.10 -21.18 6.60
CA ASN A 328 16.74 -22.44 7.01
C ASN A 328 15.76 -23.43 7.66
N ASN A 329 14.72 -22.92 8.33
CA ASN A 329 13.69 -23.74 8.97
C ASN A 329 12.45 -23.96 8.08
N LEU A 330 12.44 -23.42 6.86
CA LEU A 330 11.31 -23.60 5.94
C LEU A 330 11.18 -25.07 5.56
N ASP A 331 10.00 -25.62 5.76
CA ASP A 331 9.62 -26.92 5.21
C ASP A 331 9.38 -26.77 3.70
N TRP A 332 10.41 -27.05 2.90
CA TRP A 332 10.37 -26.95 1.44
C TRP A 332 9.31 -27.86 0.81
N GLU A 333 9.09 -29.05 1.38
CA GLU A 333 8.05 -29.97 0.92
C GLU A 333 6.67 -29.38 1.17
N GLY A 334 6.43 -28.90 2.40
CA GLY A 334 5.20 -28.21 2.77
C GLY A 334 4.95 -26.95 1.94
N ALA A 335 5.99 -26.16 1.64
CA ALA A 335 5.87 -24.98 0.80
C ALA A 335 5.42 -25.33 -0.63
N ILE A 336 5.94 -26.41 -1.22
CA ILE A 336 5.51 -26.89 -2.54
C ILE A 336 4.05 -27.36 -2.50
N GLN A 337 3.62 -28.00 -1.42
CA GLN A 337 2.21 -28.38 -1.21
C GLN A 337 1.30 -27.14 -1.10
N ASP A 338 1.74 -26.08 -0.41
CA ASP A 338 1.03 -24.80 -0.35
C ASP A 338 0.88 -24.19 -1.76
N ILE A 339 1.96 -24.19 -2.55
CA ILE A 339 1.94 -23.68 -3.93
C ILE A 339 1.00 -24.49 -4.82
N GLN A 340 0.95 -25.82 -4.64
CA GLN A 340 -0.03 -26.66 -5.32
C GLN A 340 -1.46 -26.33 -4.87
N GLY A 341 -1.68 -26.08 -3.58
CA GLY A 341 -2.94 -25.59 -3.04
C GLY A 341 -3.38 -24.28 -3.69
N CYS A 342 -2.46 -23.33 -3.85
CA CYS A 342 -2.69 -22.07 -4.57
C CYS A 342 -3.11 -22.30 -6.02
N ALA A 343 -2.45 -23.21 -6.72
CA ALA A 343 -2.77 -23.51 -8.11
C ALA A 343 -4.19 -24.10 -8.23
N LYS A 344 -4.53 -25.07 -7.38
CA LYS A 344 -5.88 -25.65 -7.30
C LYS A 344 -6.94 -24.59 -6.93
N TYR A 345 -6.61 -23.69 -5.99
CA TYR A 345 -7.49 -22.60 -5.58
C TYR A 345 -7.80 -21.65 -6.75
N LEU A 346 -6.78 -21.22 -7.50
CA LEU A 346 -6.97 -20.37 -8.68
C LEU A 346 -7.78 -21.06 -9.79
N LEU A 347 -7.58 -22.35 -10.00
CA LEU A 347 -8.39 -23.15 -10.93
C LEU A 347 -9.86 -23.19 -10.49
N ASN A 348 -10.13 -23.35 -9.19
CA ASN A 348 -11.49 -23.34 -8.63
C ASN A 348 -12.17 -21.96 -8.74
N LEU A 349 -11.41 -20.88 -8.72
CA LEU A 349 -11.91 -19.53 -9.03
C LEU A 349 -12.21 -19.30 -10.51
N GLY A 350 -11.92 -20.28 -11.37
CA GLY A 350 -12.24 -20.26 -12.79
C GLY A 350 -11.07 -19.95 -13.71
N CYS A 351 -9.84 -19.86 -13.18
CA CYS A 351 -8.65 -19.83 -14.04
C CYS A 351 -8.49 -21.15 -14.80
N LYS A 352 -7.87 -21.09 -15.98
CA LYS A 352 -7.60 -22.24 -16.86
C LYS A 352 -6.12 -22.54 -17.00
N LYS A 353 -5.28 -21.50 -16.88
CA LYS A 353 -3.82 -21.61 -16.93
C LYS A 353 -3.21 -20.92 -15.73
N ILE A 354 -2.28 -21.60 -15.07
CA ILE A 354 -1.61 -21.10 -13.86
C ILE A 354 -0.12 -20.93 -14.13
N GLY A 355 0.40 -19.74 -13.90
CA GLY A 355 1.83 -19.46 -13.87
C GLY A 355 2.37 -19.36 -12.45
N VAL A 356 3.67 -19.50 -12.29
CA VAL A 356 4.38 -19.22 -11.04
C VAL A 356 5.57 -18.31 -11.29
N THR A 357 5.74 -17.30 -10.45
CA THR A 357 6.94 -16.47 -10.38
C THR A 357 7.33 -16.29 -8.93
N GLY A 358 8.57 -15.92 -8.69
CA GLY A 358 9.07 -15.74 -7.34
C GLY A 358 10.48 -15.17 -7.32
N PHE A 359 10.82 -14.57 -6.20
CA PHE A 359 12.04 -13.79 -6.03
C PHE A 359 12.93 -14.42 -4.95
N CYS A 360 14.25 -14.49 -5.18
CA CYS A 360 15.22 -15.09 -4.25
C CYS A 360 14.80 -16.53 -3.86
N MET A 361 14.50 -16.79 -2.59
CA MET A 361 13.92 -18.06 -2.10
C MET A 361 12.68 -18.47 -2.91
N GLY A 362 11.79 -17.53 -3.21
CA GLY A 362 10.63 -17.74 -4.08
C GLY A 362 11.02 -18.11 -5.52
N GLY A 363 12.17 -17.64 -6.02
CA GLY A 363 12.70 -18.04 -7.34
C GLY A 363 13.12 -19.51 -7.35
N ALA A 364 13.80 -19.97 -6.30
CA ALA A 364 14.13 -21.38 -6.13
C ALA A 364 12.87 -22.25 -6.01
N LEU A 365 11.85 -21.79 -5.28
CA LEU A 365 10.54 -22.44 -5.20
C LEU A 365 9.79 -22.43 -6.55
N ALA A 366 9.92 -21.39 -7.36
CA ALA A 366 9.30 -21.33 -8.69
C ALA A 366 9.92 -22.37 -9.65
N PHE A 367 11.24 -22.59 -9.58
CA PHE A 367 11.90 -23.72 -10.27
C PHE A 367 11.38 -25.07 -9.75
N ALA A 368 11.33 -25.25 -8.43
CA ALA A 368 10.86 -26.50 -7.84
C ALA A 368 9.41 -26.81 -8.23
N SER A 369 8.56 -25.78 -8.24
CA SER A 369 7.16 -25.88 -8.65
C SER A 369 7.01 -26.28 -10.11
N ALA A 370 7.89 -25.80 -10.99
CA ALA A 370 7.90 -26.18 -12.41
C ALA A 370 8.19 -27.67 -12.65
N VAL A 371 8.83 -28.34 -11.70
CA VAL A 371 9.08 -29.79 -11.72
C VAL A 371 7.94 -30.56 -11.05
N ARG A 372 7.44 -30.03 -9.92
CA ARG A 372 6.69 -30.83 -8.93
C ARG A 372 5.20 -30.55 -8.88
N VAL A 373 4.74 -29.42 -9.39
CA VAL A 373 3.33 -29.01 -9.35
C VAL A 373 2.73 -29.16 -10.76
N PRO A 374 1.96 -30.23 -11.03
CA PRO A 374 1.44 -30.51 -12.37
C PRO A 374 0.42 -29.48 -12.88
N GLU A 375 -0.20 -28.71 -11.97
CA GLU A 375 -1.16 -27.66 -12.30
C GLU A 375 -0.49 -26.40 -12.90
N ILE A 376 0.83 -26.23 -12.75
CA ILE A 376 1.57 -25.08 -13.29
C ILE A 376 1.85 -25.26 -14.78
N ASN A 377 1.64 -24.21 -15.56
CA ASN A 377 1.81 -24.20 -17.01
C ASN A 377 2.99 -23.38 -17.51
N ALA A 378 3.50 -22.42 -16.73
CA ALA A 378 4.68 -21.64 -17.02
C ALA A 378 5.34 -21.17 -15.73
N SER A 379 6.67 -21.03 -15.73
CA SER A 379 7.42 -20.57 -14.55
C SER A 379 8.44 -19.49 -14.92
N ALA A 380 8.53 -18.44 -14.10
CA ALA A 380 9.51 -17.37 -14.27
C ALA A 380 10.25 -17.06 -12.97
N PRO A 381 11.33 -17.80 -12.66
CA PRO A 381 12.12 -17.60 -11.45
C PRO A 381 13.06 -16.38 -11.54
N PHE A 382 13.15 -15.62 -10.45
CA PHE A 382 14.08 -14.49 -10.29
C PHE A 382 15.15 -14.82 -9.25
N TYR A 383 16.42 -14.76 -9.68
CA TYR A 383 17.64 -14.81 -8.87
C TYR A 383 17.61 -15.82 -7.70
N GLY A 384 17.13 -17.04 -7.96
CA GLY A 384 17.20 -18.14 -7.00
C GLY A 384 17.16 -19.48 -7.71
N ILE A 385 18.12 -20.34 -7.43
CA ILE A 385 18.26 -21.67 -8.01
C ILE A 385 18.09 -22.69 -6.88
N PRO A 386 17.19 -23.68 -7.00
CA PRO A 386 17.03 -24.68 -5.95
C PRO A 386 18.22 -25.64 -5.93
N GLY A 387 18.55 -26.14 -4.75
CA GLY A 387 19.47 -27.27 -4.62
C GLY A 387 18.91 -28.53 -5.29
N GLU A 388 19.78 -29.42 -5.77
CA GLU A 388 19.37 -30.65 -6.49
C GLU A 388 18.46 -31.57 -5.66
N ALA A 389 18.60 -31.55 -4.33
CA ALA A 389 17.74 -32.32 -3.43
C ALA A 389 16.29 -31.82 -3.41
N ILE A 390 16.07 -30.53 -3.69
CA ILE A 390 14.74 -29.91 -3.70
C ILE A 390 14.07 -30.16 -5.05
N ALA A 391 14.80 -29.94 -6.15
CA ALA A 391 14.29 -30.13 -7.49
C ALA A 391 15.40 -30.40 -8.53
N ASP A 392 15.16 -31.42 -9.34
CA ASP A 392 15.94 -31.69 -10.55
C ASP A 392 15.35 -30.92 -11.73
N VAL A 393 15.96 -29.77 -12.04
CA VAL A 393 15.54 -28.86 -13.11
C VAL A 393 15.50 -29.50 -14.50
N THR A 394 16.18 -30.63 -14.71
CA THR A 394 16.16 -31.33 -16.01
C THR A 394 14.81 -32.01 -16.29
N LYS A 395 13.98 -32.17 -15.26
CA LYS A 395 12.63 -32.76 -15.37
C LYS A 395 11.54 -31.74 -15.69
N ILE A 396 11.88 -30.46 -15.83
CA ILE A 396 10.92 -29.41 -16.18
C ILE A 396 10.35 -29.67 -17.58
N LYS A 397 9.02 -29.68 -17.69
CA LYS A 397 8.30 -29.89 -18.96
C LYS A 397 7.57 -28.65 -19.47
N ILE A 398 7.55 -27.60 -18.66
CA ILE A 398 6.83 -26.35 -18.96
C ILE A 398 7.81 -25.27 -19.44
N PRO A 399 7.33 -24.26 -20.18
CA PRO A 399 8.13 -23.09 -20.52
C PRO A 399 8.68 -22.38 -19.28
N LEU A 400 9.94 -21.95 -19.35
CA LEU A 400 10.64 -21.26 -18.28
C LEU A 400 11.22 -19.92 -18.77
N GLN A 401 11.14 -18.85 -17.98
CA GLN A 401 11.87 -17.59 -18.24
C GLN A 401 12.67 -17.19 -17.00
N CYS A 402 13.98 -17.33 -17.06
CA CYS A 402 14.86 -17.07 -15.93
C CYS A 402 15.39 -15.63 -15.95
N HIS A 403 15.46 -15.01 -14.77
CA HIS A 403 15.99 -13.66 -14.60
C HIS A 403 17.09 -13.63 -13.55
N PHE A 404 18.30 -13.20 -13.93
CA PHE A 404 19.46 -13.20 -13.04
C PHE A 404 20.30 -11.93 -13.14
N GLY A 405 20.94 -11.54 -12.03
CA GLY A 405 21.92 -10.46 -12.01
C GLY A 405 23.31 -10.94 -12.42
N LYS A 406 23.97 -10.20 -13.33
CA LYS A 406 25.36 -10.44 -13.74
C LYS A 406 26.34 -10.28 -12.57
N ASN A 407 26.01 -9.37 -11.64
CA ASN A 407 26.84 -8.99 -10.49
C ASN A 407 26.31 -9.63 -9.20
N ASP A 408 25.51 -10.69 -9.30
CA ASP A 408 24.99 -11.44 -8.16
C ASP A 408 26.10 -12.32 -7.56
N ASN A 409 26.48 -12.09 -6.32
CA ASN A 409 27.58 -12.79 -5.66
C ASN A 409 27.11 -13.82 -4.61
N VAL A 410 25.83 -14.23 -4.64
CA VAL A 410 25.30 -15.24 -3.71
C VAL A 410 25.69 -16.66 -4.17
N VAL A 411 26.85 -17.10 -3.69
CA VAL A 411 27.44 -18.42 -4.01
C VAL A 411 26.52 -19.55 -3.55
N GLY A 412 26.37 -20.58 -4.38
CA GLY A 412 25.51 -21.74 -4.12
C GLY A 412 24.01 -21.49 -4.34
N PHE A 413 23.63 -20.29 -4.78
CA PHE A 413 22.23 -19.94 -4.94
C PHE A 413 21.92 -19.23 -6.26
N SER A 414 22.68 -18.19 -6.62
CA SER A 414 22.37 -17.39 -7.81
C SER A 414 23.57 -16.68 -8.44
N SER A 415 24.81 -17.03 -8.06
CA SER A 415 26.00 -16.44 -8.68
C SER A 415 26.14 -16.85 -10.16
N PRO A 416 26.93 -16.12 -10.97
CA PRO A 416 27.16 -16.44 -12.38
C PRO A 416 27.59 -17.89 -12.63
N VAL A 417 28.27 -18.53 -11.67
CA VAL A 417 28.68 -19.94 -11.77
C VAL A 417 27.45 -20.86 -11.75
N GLU A 418 26.54 -20.67 -10.80
CA GLU A 418 25.29 -21.44 -10.70
C GLU A 418 24.35 -21.12 -11.86
N GLN A 419 24.28 -19.86 -12.31
CA GLN A 419 23.51 -19.45 -13.48
C GLN A 419 23.94 -20.21 -14.74
N GLU A 420 25.24 -20.28 -15.00
CA GLU A 420 25.77 -21.01 -16.17
C GLU A 420 25.56 -22.52 -16.03
N ALA A 421 25.69 -23.06 -14.81
CA ALA A 421 25.47 -24.48 -14.54
C ALA A 421 24.00 -24.89 -14.77
N VAL A 422 23.05 -24.10 -14.27
CA VAL A 422 21.61 -24.37 -14.45
C VAL A 422 21.22 -24.21 -15.92
N ARG A 423 21.75 -23.18 -16.62
CA ARG A 423 21.52 -22.97 -18.05
C ARG A 423 21.95 -24.19 -18.87
N LYS A 424 23.18 -24.68 -18.66
CA LYS A 424 23.67 -25.90 -19.34
C LYS A 424 22.81 -27.13 -19.07
N LYS A 425 22.33 -27.29 -17.83
CA LYS A 425 21.43 -28.40 -17.48
C LYS A 425 20.11 -28.32 -18.26
N LEU A 426 19.52 -27.13 -18.35
CA LEU A 426 18.28 -26.89 -19.11
C LEU A 426 18.48 -27.11 -20.62
N ASP A 427 19.59 -26.60 -21.17
CA ASP A 427 19.98 -26.81 -22.58
C ASP A 427 20.14 -28.29 -22.91
N ASN A 428 20.90 -29.03 -22.10
CA ASN A 428 21.14 -30.46 -22.30
C ASN A 428 19.86 -31.30 -22.19
N ALA A 429 18.97 -30.91 -21.28
CA ALA A 429 17.66 -31.54 -21.12
C ALA A 429 16.63 -31.09 -22.16
N LYS A 430 16.97 -30.12 -23.03
CA LYS A 430 16.09 -29.53 -24.05
C LYS A 430 14.81 -28.93 -23.47
N VAL A 431 14.90 -28.37 -22.27
CA VAL A 431 13.79 -27.64 -21.64
C VAL A 431 13.56 -26.36 -22.44
N LYS A 432 12.30 -26.03 -22.77
CA LYS A 432 11.96 -24.76 -23.42
C LYS A 432 12.18 -23.63 -22.41
N HIS A 433 13.24 -22.85 -22.58
CA HIS A 433 13.57 -21.78 -21.65
C HIS A 433 14.11 -20.52 -22.35
N GLU A 434 13.89 -19.38 -21.69
CA GLU A 434 14.57 -18.12 -21.94
C GLU A 434 15.46 -17.80 -20.73
N PHE A 435 16.66 -17.29 -20.99
CA PHE A 435 17.64 -17.00 -19.94
C PHE A 435 18.13 -15.56 -20.06
N HIS A 436 17.70 -14.70 -19.14
CA HIS A 436 18.00 -13.27 -19.16
C HIS A 436 18.93 -12.89 -18.02
N VAL A 437 20.05 -12.25 -18.36
CA VAL A 437 21.04 -11.75 -17.40
C VAL A 437 21.12 -10.22 -17.50
N TYR A 438 21.05 -9.54 -16.36
CA TYR A 438 20.96 -8.08 -16.25
C TYR A 438 22.22 -7.50 -15.61
N ASP A 439 22.60 -6.26 -15.94
CA ASP A 439 23.73 -5.58 -15.28
C ASP A 439 23.34 -5.08 -13.88
N ALA A 440 23.00 -6.01 -13.00
CA ALA A 440 22.51 -5.78 -11.64
C ALA A 440 23.00 -6.89 -10.69
N GLY A 441 22.86 -6.64 -9.39
CA GLY A 441 23.18 -7.60 -8.32
C GLY A 441 21.98 -8.46 -7.91
N HIS A 442 22.08 -9.10 -6.75
CA HIS A 442 20.97 -9.83 -6.15
C HIS A 442 19.82 -8.89 -5.74
N ALA A 443 18.58 -9.38 -5.76
CA ALA A 443 17.40 -8.62 -5.36
C ALA A 443 17.16 -7.32 -6.16
N PHE A 444 17.51 -7.32 -7.45
CA PHE A 444 17.45 -6.11 -8.28
C PHE A 444 16.03 -5.61 -8.58
N THR A 445 15.00 -6.44 -8.37
CA THR A 445 13.59 -6.04 -8.47
C THR A 445 13.01 -5.53 -7.16
N ASN A 446 13.63 -5.84 -6.02
CA ASN A 446 13.12 -5.42 -4.72
C ASN A 446 13.44 -3.94 -4.47
N THR A 447 12.42 -3.08 -4.53
CA THR A 447 12.51 -1.61 -4.36
C THR A 447 13.02 -1.17 -2.99
N THR A 448 12.95 -2.04 -1.99
CA THR A 448 13.43 -1.77 -0.62
C THR A 448 14.86 -2.24 -0.38
N SER A 449 15.42 -3.03 -1.32
CA SER A 449 16.77 -3.57 -1.22
C SER A 449 17.82 -2.56 -1.72
N PRO A 450 19.02 -2.49 -1.10
CA PRO A 450 20.16 -1.78 -1.67
C PRO A 450 20.57 -2.30 -3.08
N GLY A 451 20.14 -3.52 -3.43
CA GLY A 451 20.38 -4.12 -4.74
C GLY A 451 19.43 -3.63 -5.84
N PHE A 452 18.41 -2.82 -5.53
CA PHE A 452 17.42 -2.34 -6.49
C PHE A 452 18.07 -1.66 -7.69
N HIS A 453 17.71 -2.11 -8.89
CA HIS A 453 18.18 -1.52 -10.14
C HIS A 453 17.01 -1.30 -11.09
N LYS A 454 16.46 -0.07 -11.11
CA LYS A 454 15.21 0.28 -11.79
C LYS A 454 15.15 -0.19 -13.25
N GLU A 455 16.19 0.08 -14.04
CA GLU A 455 16.21 -0.28 -15.46
C GLU A 455 16.13 -1.79 -15.67
N SER A 456 16.83 -2.56 -14.84
CA SER A 456 16.78 -4.03 -14.89
C SER A 456 15.46 -4.57 -14.37
N CYS A 457 14.90 -3.95 -13.32
CA CYS A 457 13.59 -4.28 -12.78
C CYS A 457 12.49 -4.12 -13.84
N ASP A 458 12.36 -2.91 -14.40
CA ASP A 458 11.31 -2.59 -15.38
C ASP A 458 11.40 -3.52 -16.60
N LEU A 459 12.61 -3.76 -17.09
CA LEU A 459 12.85 -4.67 -18.22
C LEU A 459 12.52 -6.13 -17.89
N ALA A 460 12.89 -6.60 -16.70
CA ALA A 460 12.62 -7.97 -16.29
C ALA A 460 11.13 -8.21 -16.05
N LEU A 461 10.44 -7.32 -15.35
CA LEU A 461 8.99 -7.40 -15.13
C LEU A 461 8.20 -7.26 -16.44
N GLY A 462 8.64 -6.40 -17.36
CA GLY A 462 8.04 -6.31 -18.69
C GLY A 462 8.15 -7.62 -19.48
N ARG A 463 9.31 -8.29 -19.41
CA ARG A 463 9.52 -9.61 -20.02
C ARG A 463 8.67 -10.70 -19.36
N LEU A 464 8.59 -10.70 -18.03
CA LEU A 464 7.75 -11.60 -17.24
C LEU A 464 6.28 -11.51 -17.66
N ILE A 465 5.72 -10.30 -17.70
CA ILE A 465 4.32 -10.06 -18.07
C ILE A 465 4.06 -10.57 -19.48
N LYS A 466 4.94 -10.24 -20.44
CA LYS A 466 4.81 -10.72 -21.82
C LYS A 466 4.85 -12.24 -21.90
N PHE A 467 5.83 -12.86 -21.25
CA PHE A 467 6.01 -14.31 -21.22
C PHE A 467 4.82 -15.04 -20.60
N MET A 468 4.32 -14.57 -19.46
CA MET A 468 3.14 -15.14 -18.81
C MET A 468 1.90 -14.94 -19.68
N ASN A 469 1.75 -13.79 -20.33
CA ASN A 469 0.61 -13.51 -21.19
C ASN A 469 0.58 -14.44 -22.42
N GLU A 470 1.75 -14.80 -22.95
CA GLU A 470 1.87 -15.74 -24.09
C GLU A 470 1.66 -17.20 -23.68
N ASN A 471 2.19 -17.63 -22.53
CA ASN A 471 2.15 -19.05 -22.13
C ASN A 471 0.91 -19.42 -21.29
N LEU A 472 0.18 -18.44 -20.74
CA LEU A 472 -1.07 -18.66 -20.00
C LEU A 472 -2.32 -18.34 -20.83
N GLN A 473 -2.21 -18.25 -22.16
CA GLN A 473 -3.40 -18.18 -23.02
C GLN A 473 -4.18 -19.50 -22.90
N ALA A 474 -5.48 -19.37 -22.63
CA ALA A 474 -6.39 -20.49 -22.37
C ALA A 474 -6.80 -21.17 -23.68
#